data_AF-F6FG83-F1
#
_entry.id   AF-F6FG83-F1
#
_cell.length_a   1.000
_cell.length_b   1.000
_cell.length_c   1.000
_cell.angle_alpha   90.00
_cell.angle_beta   90.00
_cell.angle_gamma   90.00
#
_symmetry.space_group_name_H-M   'P 1'
#
loop_
_entity.id
_entity.type
_entity.pdbx_description
1 polymer ?
#
loop_
_entity_poly.entity_id
_entity_poly.type
_entity_poly.pdbx_seq_one_letter_code
_entity_poly.pdbx_strand_id
1 'polypeptide(L)'
;MASSLVKPLFFAALTGTSGVGGYYGSKLLTSKPKVVREKFSVASLLAKNTTKELLSKGTQGGKDPAWQAAWKAYQDQNSSTLTSGTDPWKMPKTSAGTSQTDAPTEFMDKCDTESKKEVFDDSDPIFVNVSKWCTKEKAKATAQ
;
A
#
# COMPACT_ATOMS: atom_id res chain seq x y z
N MET A 1 -21.70 -56.67 -0.42
CA MET A 1 -21.78 -57.90 0.41
C MET A 1 -20.66 -57.82 1.44
N ALA A 2 -20.99 -58.05 2.72
CA ALA A 2 -20.16 -58.37 3.91
C ALA A 2 -18.69 -57.88 3.97
N SER A 3 -18.22 -57.23 5.02
CA SER A 3 -18.24 -57.77 6.39
C SER A 3 -18.00 -56.70 7.46
N SER A 4 -18.65 -56.92 8.61
CA SER A 4 -18.42 -56.28 9.91
C SER A 4 -17.05 -56.64 10.50
N LEU A 5 -16.50 -55.80 11.41
CA LEU A 5 -15.85 -56.26 12.65
C LEU A 5 -15.45 -55.09 13.60
N VAL A 6 -16.24 -54.98 14.67
CA VAL A 6 -15.98 -54.69 16.10
C VAL A 6 -14.76 -53.86 16.60
N LYS A 7 -15.10 -52.96 17.55
CA LYS A 7 -14.36 -52.15 18.57
C LYS A 7 -13.30 -52.92 19.41
N PRO A 8 -12.31 -52.27 20.08
CA PRO A 8 -12.49 -51.42 21.30
C PRO A 8 -11.58 -50.15 21.37
N LEU A 9 -12.01 -48.98 21.85
CA LEU A 9 -12.30 -48.56 23.24
C LEU A 9 -11.28 -49.04 24.29
N PHE A 10 -10.15 -48.34 24.37
CA PHE A 10 -9.31 -48.32 25.57
C PHE A 10 -9.47 -46.97 26.26
N PHE A 11 -10.35 -46.91 27.25
CA PHE A 11 -10.31 -45.91 28.31
C PHE A 11 -9.24 -46.35 29.31
N ALA A 12 -8.15 -45.60 29.42
CA ALA A 12 -7.20 -45.75 30.51
C ALA A 12 -7.47 -44.62 31.52
N ALA A 13 -8.19 -44.95 32.59
CA ALA A 13 -8.28 -44.12 33.79
C ALA A 13 -7.09 -44.47 34.70
N LEU A 14 -6.24 -43.48 34.99
CA LEU A 14 -5.25 -43.56 36.07
C LEU A 14 -5.57 -42.48 37.09
N THR A 15 -6.12 -42.92 38.22
CA THR A 15 -6.32 -42.16 39.45
C THR A 15 -5.16 -42.45 40.42
N GLY A 16 -4.63 -41.40 41.06
CA GLY A 16 -3.65 -41.46 42.16
C GLY A 16 -2.42 -40.62 41.82
N THR A 17 -1.88 -39.72 42.64
CA THR A 17 -1.83 -39.61 44.11
C THR A 17 -1.51 -38.16 44.50
N SER A 18 -1.99 -37.72 45.67
CA SER A 18 -1.68 -36.42 46.28
C SER A 18 -0.17 -36.22 46.50
N GLY A 19 0.37 -35.13 45.96
CA GLY A 19 1.74 -34.67 46.22
C GLY A 19 1.88 -33.18 45.86
N VAL A 20 2.09 -32.34 46.87
CA VAL A 20 2.32 -30.89 46.70
C VAL A 20 3.74 -30.70 46.18
N GLY A 21 3.87 -30.32 44.91
CA GLY A 21 5.14 -30.00 44.28
C GLY A 21 4.89 -29.06 43.11
N GLY A 22 4.93 -27.76 43.39
CA GLY A 22 4.74 -26.73 42.38
C GLY A 22 5.83 -26.77 41.32
N TYR A 23 5.41 -26.89 40.06
CA TYR A 23 6.01 -26.16 38.95
C TYR A 23 4.93 -26.03 37.88
N TYR A 24 4.08 -25.01 38.03
CA TYR A 24 3.33 -24.47 36.89
C TYR A 24 4.36 -23.84 35.95
N GLY A 25 5.08 -24.72 35.23
CA GLY A 25 5.82 -24.40 34.03
C GLY A 25 4.86 -24.12 32.88
N SER A 26 3.84 -23.30 33.13
CA SER A 26 3.29 -22.46 32.10
C SER A 26 4.45 -21.58 31.64
N LYS A 27 5.22 -22.09 30.68
CA LYS A 27 5.68 -21.29 29.55
C LYS A 27 4.42 -20.77 28.85
N LEU A 28 3.66 -19.93 29.57
CA LEU A 28 2.73 -18.99 29.02
C LEU A 28 3.62 -18.09 28.20
N LEU A 29 3.66 -18.45 26.93
CA LEU A 29 4.22 -17.72 25.83
C LEU A 29 3.93 -16.26 26.10
N THR A 30 4.93 -15.56 26.63
CA THR A 30 4.96 -14.09 26.64
C THR A 30 5.22 -13.70 25.18
N SER A 31 4.26 -14.03 24.32
CA SER A 31 4.12 -13.44 23.02
C SER A 31 3.82 -11.99 23.34
N LYS A 32 4.88 -11.17 23.34
CA LYS A 32 4.79 -9.72 23.38
C LYS A 32 3.65 -9.36 22.42
N PRO A 33 2.64 -8.56 22.82
CA PRO A 33 1.63 -8.11 21.88
C PRO A 33 2.40 -7.50 20.72
N LYS A 34 2.43 -8.21 19.59
CA LYS A 34 2.97 -7.65 18.37
C LYS A 34 2.01 -6.52 18.11
N VAL A 35 2.45 -5.30 18.42
CA VAL A 35 1.83 -4.10 17.89
C VAL A 35 2.02 -4.27 16.39
N VAL A 36 1.07 -4.96 15.76
CA VAL A 36 1.00 -5.11 14.32
C VAL A 36 0.68 -3.70 13.88
N ARG A 37 1.72 -2.96 13.50
CA ARG A 37 1.52 -1.70 12.81
C ARG A 37 0.76 -2.05 11.54
N GLU A 38 -0.52 -1.72 11.54
CA GLU A 38 -1.40 -1.91 10.39
C GLU A 38 -0.81 -1.08 9.25
N LYS A 39 -0.58 -1.72 8.12
CA LYS A 39 -0.15 -1.02 6.91
C LYS A 39 -1.38 -0.74 6.06
N PHE A 40 -1.42 0.44 5.47
CA PHE A 40 -2.50 0.85 4.59
C PHE A 40 -1.94 1.05 3.18
N SER A 41 -2.69 0.70 2.15
CA SER A 41 -2.30 1.12 0.80
C SER A 41 -2.38 2.65 0.69
N VAL A 42 -1.46 3.24 -0.05
CA VAL A 42 -1.45 4.70 -0.30
C VAL A 42 -2.79 5.16 -0.89
N ALA A 43 -3.37 4.38 -1.81
CA ALA A 43 -4.70 4.63 -2.35
C ALA A 43 -5.79 4.67 -1.26
N SER A 44 -5.72 3.79 -0.25
CA SER A 44 -6.69 3.79 0.86
C SER A 44 -6.54 5.03 1.76
N LEU A 45 -5.32 5.48 2.00
CA LEU A 45 -5.07 6.72 2.75
C LEU A 45 -5.52 7.96 1.96
N LEU A 46 -5.30 7.98 0.65
CA LEU A 46 -5.78 9.06 -0.23
C LEU A 46 -7.30 9.04 -0.41
N ALA A 47 -7.95 7.88 -0.41
CA ALA A 47 -9.41 7.80 -0.47
C ALA A 47 -10.08 8.44 0.76
N LYS A 48 -9.40 8.45 1.92
CA LYS A 48 -9.85 9.13 3.13
C LYS A 48 -9.59 10.65 3.12
N ASN A 49 -8.77 11.15 2.18
CA ASN A 49 -8.51 12.58 2.07
C ASN A 49 -9.71 13.33 1.49
N THR A 50 -10.02 14.49 2.06
CA THR A 50 -11.15 15.33 1.65
C THR A 50 -10.80 16.34 0.56
N THR A 51 -9.51 16.62 0.37
CA THR A 51 -9.00 17.68 -0.51
C THR A 51 -8.42 17.14 -1.81
N LYS A 52 -7.94 15.90 -1.81
CA LYS A 52 -7.20 15.30 -2.92
C LYS A 52 -7.75 13.92 -3.25
N GLU A 53 -7.75 13.60 -4.53
CA GLU A 53 -8.14 12.29 -5.04
C GLU A 53 -7.10 11.79 -6.03
N LEU A 54 -6.92 10.47 -6.08
CA LEU A 54 -5.97 9.82 -6.98
C LEU A 54 -6.39 10.01 -8.44
N LEU A 55 -5.42 10.27 -9.31
CA LEU A 55 -5.66 10.35 -10.75
C LEU A 55 -5.91 8.95 -11.29
N SER A 56 -7.07 8.76 -11.92
CA SER A 56 -7.38 7.55 -12.66
C SER A 56 -6.98 7.69 -14.12
N LYS A 57 -6.47 6.61 -14.73
CA LYS A 57 -6.30 6.52 -16.18
C LYS A 57 -7.66 6.40 -16.85
N GLY A 58 -8.29 7.54 -17.12
CA GLY A 58 -9.52 7.61 -17.91
C GLY A 58 -9.25 7.38 -19.39
N THR A 59 -10.29 7.54 -20.21
CA THR A 59 -10.20 7.36 -21.68
C THR A 59 -9.21 8.32 -22.35
N GLN A 60 -8.98 9.50 -21.75
CA GLN A 60 -8.03 10.50 -22.26
C GLN A 60 -6.57 10.21 -21.88
N GLY A 61 -6.33 9.29 -20.94
CA GLY A 61 -4.98 8.93 -20.48
C GLY A 61 -4.13 10.16 -20.16
N GLY A 62 -2.93 10.22 -20.72
CA GLY A 62 -1.98 11.32 -20.49
C GLY A 62 -2.37 12.66 -21.09
N LYS A 63 -3.42 12.72 -21.91
CA LYS A 63 -3.99 13.96 -22.47
C LYS A 63 -5.01 14.62 -21.54
N ASP A 64 -5.43 13.91 -20.50
CA ASP A 64 -6.29 14.49 -19.47
C ASP A 64 -5.57 15.70 -18.84
N PRO A 65 -6.23 16.87 -18.73
CA PRO A 65 -5.61 18.08 -18.18
C PRO A 65 -5.01 17.88 -16.77
N ALA A 66 -5.61 17.01 -15.96
CA ALA A 66 -5.11 16.73 -14.62
C ALA A 66 -3.85 15.86 -14.66
N TRP A 67 -3.75 14.92 -15.59
CA TRP A 67 -2.51 14.17 -15.85
C TRP A 67 -1.41 15.08 -16.40
N GLN A 68 -1.72 15.98 -17.34
CA GLN A 68 -0.76 16.96 -17.87
C GLN A 68 -0.23 17.89 -16.77
N ALA A 69 -1.12 18.39 -15.89
CA ALA A 69 -0.74 19.23 -14.76
C ALA A 69 0.16 18.49 -13.76
N ALA A 70 -0.17 17.24 -13.43
CA ALA A 70 0.61 16.40 -12.53
C ALA A 70 2.00 16.08 -13.11
N TRP A 71 2.05 15.77 -14.41
CA TRP A 71 3.30 15.54 -15.12
C TRP A 71 4.19 16.78 -15.16
N LYS A 72 3.59 17.95 -15.46
CA LYS A 72 4.29 19.22 -15.41
C LYS A 72 4.87 19.50 -14.01
N ALA A 73 4.09 19.27 -12.95
CA ALA A 73 4.57 19.43 -11.57
C ALA A 73 5.72 18.49 -11.22
N TYR A 74 5.72 17.27 -11.76
CA TYR A 74 6.84 16.34 -11.63
C TYR A 74 8.09 16.87 -12.33
N GLN A 75 7.95 17.31 -13.59
CA GLN A 75 9.05 17.86 -14.38
C GLN A 75 9.63 19.12 -13.74
N ASP A 76 8.80 20.06 -13.28
CA ASP A 76 9.28 21.31 -12.69
C ASP A 76 10.13 21.06 -11.44
N GLN A 77 9.71 20.11 -10.59
CA GLN A 77 10.42 19.76 -9.35
C GLN A 77 11.66 18.90 -9.56
N ASN A 78 11.71 18.13 -10.66
CA ASN A 78 12.77 17.18 -10.93
C ASN A 78 13.54 17.52 -12.23
N SER A 79 13.42 18.74 -12.75
CA SER A 79 13.95 19.15 -14.06
C SER A 79 15.45 18.88 -14.23
N SER A 80 16.23 19.14 -13.18
CA SER A 80 17.68 18.90 -13.15
C SER A 80 18.06 17.41 -13.07
N THR A 81 17.21 16.59 -12.44
CA THR A 81 17.48 15.16 -12.21
C THR A 81 16.88 14.27 -13.30
N LEU A 82 15.79 14.70 -13.95
CA LEU A 82 15.15 14.00 -15.06
C LEU A 82 16.10 13.82 -16.25
N THR A 83 16.81 14.88 -16.62
CA THR A 83 17.76 14.87 -17.74
C THR A 83 18.95 13.95 -17.46
N SER A 84 19.32 13.83 -16.18
CA SER A 84 20.40 12.97 -15.69
C SER A 84 19.94 11.51 -15.44
N GLY A 85 18.63 11.26 -15.33
CA GLY A 85 18.05 9.98 -14.93
C GLY A 85 18.24 9.65 -13.44
N THR A 86 18.45 10.68 -12.61
CA THR A 86 18.66 10.57 -11.16
C THR A 86 17.44 11.03 -10.36
N ASP A 87 16.31 11.22 -11.03
CA ASP A 87 15.05 11.60 -10.43
C ASP A 87 14.52 10.50 -9.48
N PRO A 88 13.65 10.84 -8.51
CA PRO A 88 13.16 9.89 -7.51
C PRO A 88 12.50 8.65 -8.11
N TRP A 89 11.90 8.75 -9.30
CA TRP A 89 11.24 7.63 -9.97
C TRP A 89 12.05 7.03 -11.12
N LYS A 90 13.27 7.53 -11.36
CA LYS A 90 14.20 7.10 -12.42
C LYS A 90 13.50 6.98 -13.76
N MET A 91 12.75 8.01 -14.13
CA MET A 91 12.05 8.07 -15.40
C MET A 91 13.07 8.02 -16.56
N PRO A 92 12.74 7.37 -17.69
CA PRO A 92 13.66 7.33 -18.80
C PRO A 92 13.83 8.72 -19.41
N LYS A 93 15.02 8.98 -19.93
CA LYS A 93 15.36 10.26 -20.58
C LYS A 93 14.44 10.62 -21.75
N THR A 94 13.82 9.63 -22.39
CA THR A 94 12.81 9.82 -23.45
C THR A 94 11.56 10.52 -22.92
N SER A 95 11.20 10.30 -21.66
CA SER A 95 10.14 11.03 -20.98
C SER A 95 10.59 12.45 -20.59
N ALA A 96 11.90 12.72 -20.50
CA ALA A 96 12.44 14.01 -20.05
C ALA A 96 12.42 15.14 -21.08
N GLY A 97 11.78 14.94 -22.23
CA GLY A 97 11.52 16.03 -23.15
C GLY A 97 10.67 17.10 -22.47
N THR A 98 11.26 18.26 -22.16
CA THR A 98 10.60 19.43 -21.58
C THR A 98 9.44 19.97 -22.44
N SER A 99 9.33 19.51 -23.69
CA SER A 99 8.25 19.82 -24.62
C SER A 99 7.07 18.85 -24.54
N GLN A 100 7.16 17.74 -23.80
CA GLN A 100 6.10 16.75 -23.75
C GLN A 100 4.97 17.25 -22.84
N THR A 101 3.90 17.72 -23.46
CA THR A 101 2.71 18.22 -22.76
C THR A 101 1.90 17.08 -22.13
N ASP A 102 1.82 15.94 -22.83
CA ASP A 102 1.06 14.78 -22.40
C ASP A 102 1.83 13.91 -21.41
N ALA A 103 1.18 13.48 -20.32
CA ALA A 103 1.81 12.60 -19.35
C ALA A 103 2.18 11.26 -20.00
N PRO A 104 3.44 10.81 -19.93
CA PRO A 104 3.85 9.54 -20.50
C PRO A 104 3.21 8.37 -19.76
N THR A 105 2.94 7.27 -20.48
CA THR A 105 2.36 6.06 -19.89
C THR A 105 3.16 5.54 -18.70
N GLU A 106 4.49 5.61 -18.78
CA GLU A 106 5.39 5.19 -17.69
C GLU A 106 5.16 5.98 -16.39
N PHE A 107 4.88 7.27 -16.50
CA PHE A 107 4.57 8.11 -15.33
C PHE A 107 3.23 7.72 -14.72
N MET A 108 2.22 7.51 -15.56
CA MET A 108 0.91 7.07 -15.10
C MET A 108 0.96 5.64 -14.50
N ASP A 109 1.75 4.73 -15.08
CA ASP A 109 2.02 3.39 -14.54
C ASP A 109 2.74 3.43 -13.19
N LYS A 110 3.67 4.37 -13.02
CA LYS A 110 4.30 4.62 -11.72
C LYS A 110 3.28 5.05 -10.68
N CYS A 111 2.39 5.97 -11.02
CA CYS A 111 1.31 6.36 -10.12
C CYS A 111 0.41 5.18 -9.71
N ASP A 112 0.05 4.31 -10.65
CA ASP A 112 -0.73 3.09 -10.33
C ASP A 112 0.04 2.10 -9.46
N THR A 113 1.35 1.99 -9.63
CA THR A 113 2.19 1.05 -8.88
C THR A 113 2.46 1.56 -7.48
N GLU A 114 2.88 2.83 -7.34
CA GLU A 114 3.21 3.45 -6.06
C GLU A 114 1.96 3.62 -5.19
N SER A 115 0.79 3.92 -5.78
CA SER A 115 -0.47 4.04 -5.03
C SER A 115 -0.95 2.73 -4.40
N LYS A 116 -0.54 1.59 -4.94
CA LYS A 116 -0.87 0.25 -4.40
C LYS A 116 0.08 -0.20 -3.31
N LYS A 117 1.22 0.48 -3.12
CA LYS A 117 2.16 0.13 -2.05
C LYS A 117 1.56 0.40 -0.69
N GLU A 118 1.99 -0.43 0.26
CA GLU A 118 1.57 -0.36 1.66
C GLU A 118 2.54 0.52 2.45
N VAL A 119 1.98 1.52 3.13
CA VAL A 119 2.70 2.46 4.00
C VAL A 119 2.09 2.44 5.39
N PHE A 120 2.84 2.93 6.38
CA PHE A 120 2.32 3.00 7.76
C PHE A 120 1.44 4.23 7.99
N ASP A 121 1.79 5.34 7.35
CA ASP A 121 1.17 6.64 7.57
C ASP A 121 1.45 7.58 6.38
N ASP A 122 0.87 8.79 6.44
CA ASP A 122 0.98 9.82 5.40
C ASP A 122 2.35 10.55 5.38
N SER A 123 3.23 10.29 6.35
CA SER A 123 4.61 10.81 6.33
C SER A 123 5.56 9.91 5.54
N ASP A 124 5.11 8.73 5.09
CA ASP A 124 5.91 7.84 4.27
C ASP A 124 6.26 8.50 2.92
N PRO A 125 7.54 8.46 2.48
CA PRO A 125 7.96 9.11 1.23
C PRO A 125 7.18 8.61 0.01
N ILE A 126 6.69 7.37 0.01
CA ILE A 126 5.86 6.83 -1.06
C ILE A 126 4.51 7.56 -1.06
N PHE A 127 3.87 7.71 0.10
CA PHE A 127 2.63 8.47 0.21
C PHE A 127 2.82 9.92 -0.22
N VAL A 128 3.87 10.58 0.28
CA VAL A 128 4.17 11.98 -0.05
C VAL A 128 4.34 12.16 -1.56
N ASN A 129 5.10 11.29 -2.22
CA ASN A 129 5.31 11.36 -3.67
C ASN A 129 4.01 11.17 -4.46
N VAL A 130 3.22 10.15 -4.11
CA VAL A 130 1.93 9.88 -4.77
C VAL A 130 0.94 11.03 -4.54
N SER A 131 0.87 11.57 -3.33
CA SER A 131 0.00 12.71 -2.97
C SER A 131 0.38 14.03 -3.65
N LYS A 132 1.58 14.09 -4.24
CA LYS A 132 2.12 15.29 -4.89
C LYS A 132 1.98 15.21 -6.41
N TRP A 133 2.21 14.03 -6.99
CA TRP A 133 2.32 13.85 -8.44
C TRP A 133 1.29 12.89 -9.05
N CYS A 134 0.47 12.24 -8.23
CA CYS A 134 -0.56 11.30 -8.71
C CYS A 134 -1.97 11.68 -8.25
N THR A 135 -2.17 12.91 -7.78
CA THR A 135 -3.47 13.36 -7.27
C THR A 135 -3.90 14.65 -7.93
N LYS A 136 -5.21 14.83 -8.06
CA LYS A 136 -5.84 16.12 -8.36
C LYS A 136 -6.61 16.63 -7.15
N GLU A 137 -6.90 17.92 -7.13
CA GLU A 137 -7.84 18.46 -6.16
C GLU A 137 -9.21 17.80 -6.37
N LYS A 138 -9.76 17.30 -5.27
CA LYS A 138 -11.14 16.83 -5.25
C LYS A 138 -12.00 18.07 -5.34
N ALA A 139 -12.86 18.16 -6.36
CA ALA A 139 -13.79 19.27 -6.47
C ALA A 139 -14.60 19.34 -5.19
N LYS A 140 -14.30 20.31 -4.32
CA LYS A 140 -15.16 20.62 -3.19
C LYS A 140 -16.47 21.03 -3.83
N ALA A 141 -17.57 20.40 -3.44
CA ALA A 141 -18.88 20.96 -3.71
C ALA A 141 -18.91 22.32 -3.02
N THR A 142 -18.59 23.37 -3.77
CA THR A 142 -18.79 24.75 -3.35
C THR A 142 -20.30 24.89 -3.24
N ALA A 143 -20.81 24.83 -2.01
CA ALA A 143 -22.11 25.39 -1.70
C ALA A 143 -22.00 26.88 -2.02
N GLN A 144 -22.54 27.25 -3.18
CA GLN A 144 -22.69 28.63 -3.64
C GLN A 144 -24.08 29.11 -3.24
#